data_AF-A0A9J6F3N2-F1
#
_entry.id   AF-A0A9J6F3N2-F1
#
_cell.length_a   1.000
_cell.length_b   1.000
_cell.length_c   1.000
_cell.angle_alpha   90.00
_cell.angle_beta   90.00
_cell.angle_gamma   90.00
#
_symmetry.space_group_name_H-M   'P 1'
#
loop_
_entity.id
_entity.type
_entity.pdbx_description
1 polymer ?
#
loop_
_entity_poly.entity_id
_entity_poly.type
_entity_poly.pdbx_seq_one_letter_code
_entity_poly.pdbx_strand_id
1 'polypeptide(L)'
;MLTIDDKAQACDPLNKGASKKQGADAYAVHSTGVVKMMRKRSSEPVEFCADVGFGSSGSGVVTKRKFTAHLKFADIDAAMLQWVLEKTSEKVPLSDSAIQAKAKQLAQVLGTTDFKASNGWLYKFKERHGFALKSGSKEEGNRGTLEDMGAGVCGLGNYHHALLDHDPVRVYSCCETSILYKRAPFGNGCEPSPESCSPDDRLTVLLCCNASGTHKIKPLVINSQRETQEVRDNMTKLPVTYAWQRSSFMTSNIFQQWLWEFEKQVEHNSVLILDTCPAHVSVQSDRVKLLYVQSNMRELQPLYGGVLNLFKCKYRADLVVHYLNFPDLSNRISILDALLLLGEAWNHVPRETIVNCWVRSQLLPVRMCAGRSQNGESDPMDQLCSSLMKVRPDITRKDVEDYLHCDDSCSTTYSFSEEAIESAKPGITEAPPHSQYQHGGCPTNLRPGEILGMLDKMEHFFTHQALTSTTDLLAIHSLRSKTIQIASNDFQIE
;
A
#
# COMPACT_ATOMS: atom_id res chain seq x y z
N MET A 1 -16.29 7.28 35.70
CA MET A 1 -16.06 8.41 34.78
C MET A 1 -17.43 9.02 34.49
N LEU A 2 -17.65 10.31 34.69
CA LEU A 2 -19.00 10.93 34.61
C LEU A 2 -19.58 10.88 33.19
N THR A 3 -20.88 10.57 33.09
CA THR A 3 -21.64 10.55 31.83
C THR A 3 -21.84 11.96 31.26
N ILE A 4 -22.34 12.07 30.02
CA ILE A 4 -22.62 13.38 29.40
C ILE A 4 -23.75 14.09 30.15
N ASP A 5 -24.77 13.34 30.58
CA ASP A 5 -25.89 13.88 31.36
C ASP A 5 -25.44 14.34 32.75
N ASP A 6 -24.56 13.59 33.42
CA ASP A 6 -23.97 14.02 34.70
C ASP A 6 -23.17 15.33 34.56
N LYS A 7 -22.46 15.51 33.43
CA LYS A 7 -21.69 16.73 33.15
C LYS A 7 -22.57 17.92 32.78
N ALA A 8 -23.70 17.68 32.11
CA ALA A 8 -24.68 18.70 31.80
C ALA A 8 -25.38 19.18 33.08
N GLN A 9 -25.82 18.25 33.93
CA GLN A 9 -26.45 18.56 35.22
C GLN A 9 -25.49 19.22 36.22
N ALA A 10 -24.19 18.87 36.21
CA ALA A 10 -23.18 19.52 37.05
C ALA A 10 -22.96 21.02 36.72
N CYS A 11 -23.34 21.47 35.53
CA CYS A 11 -23.22 22.87 35.11
C CYS A 11 -24.48 23.71 35.38
N ASP A 12 -25.64 23.08 35.61
CA ASP A 12 -26.93 23.76 35.75
C ASP A 12 -27.06 24.63 37.02
N PRO A 13 -26.53 24.25 38.20
CA PRO A 13 -26.55 25.11 39.38
C PRO A 13 -25.74 26.40 39.21
N LEU A 14 -24.67 26.38 38.41
CA LEU A 14 -23.80 27.53 38.17
C LEU A 14 -24.42 28.55 37.21
N ASN A 15 -25.25 28.09 36.27
CA ASN A 15 -26.06 28.96 35.40
C ASN A 15 -27.20 29.67 36.18
N LYS A 16 -27.53 29.18 37.37
CA LYS A 16 -28.51 29.78 38.30
C LYS A 16 -27.86 30.61 39.43
N GLY A 17 -26.57 30.94 39.30
CA GLY A 17 -25.87 31.85 40.20
C GLY A 17 -25.16 31.20 41.40
N ALA A 18 -25.04 29.87 41.46
CA ALA A 18 -24.31 29.18 42.54
C ALA A 18 -22.78 29.34 42.43
N SER A 19 -22.07 29.09 43.54
CA SER A 19 -20.61 29.16 43.61
C SER A 19 -19.93 27.95 42.98
N LYS A 20 -18.75 28.16 42.36
CA LYS A 20 -17.91 27.12 41.74
C LYS A 20 -17.56 25.97 42.68
N LYS A 21 -17.52 26.22 43.99
CA LYS A 21 -17.26 25.20 45.01
C LYS A 21 -18.48 24.29 45.23
N GLN A 22 -19.69 24.85 45.18
CA GLN A 22 -20.93 24.11 45.39
C GLN A 22 -21.24 23.14 44.23
N GLY A 23 -20.90 23.50 42.98
CA GLY A 23 -21.04 22.60 41.83
C GLY A 23 -20.00 21.47 41.79
N ALA A 24 -18.82 21.67 42.38
CA ALA A 24 -17.75 20.69 42.49
C ALA A 24 -18.08 19.59 43.52
N ASP A 25 -18.61 20.00 44.68
CA ASP A 25 -18.94 19.11 45.80
C ASP A 25 -20.14 18.21 45.50
N ALA A 26 -21.12 18.68 44.72
CA ALA A 26 -22.32 17.90 44.37
C ALA A 26 -22.04 16.72 43.42
N TYR A 27 -20.95 16.75 42.66
CA TYR A 27 -20.62 15.75 41.64
C TYR A 27 -19.24 15.11 41.80
N ALA A 28 -18.58 15.34 42.96
CA ALA A 28 -17.25 14.83 43.28
C ALA A 28 -16.19 15.13 42.19
N VAL A 29 -16.22 16.34 41.62
CA VAL A 29 -15.27 16.79 40.59
C VAL A 29 -14.45 17.95 41.13
N HIS A 30 -13.16 17.96 40.82
CA HIS A 30 -12.30 19.09 41.16
C HIS A 30 -12.76 20.39 40.46
N SER A 31 -12.71 21.53 41.14
CA SER A 31 -13.26 22.82 40.69
C SER A 31 -12.70 23.30 39.33
N THR A 32 -11.44 22.97 39.01
CA THR A 32 -10.85 23.22 37.68
C THR A 32 -11.45 22.38 36.56
N GLY A 33 -11.98 21.19 36.86
CA GLY A 33 -12.71 20.36 35.91
C GLY A 33 -14.00 21.00 35.44
N VAL A 34 -14.73 21.65 36.36
CA VAL A 34 -16.01 22.34 36.08
C VAL A 34 -15.80 23.54 35.14
N VAL A 35 -14.73 24.32 35.34
CA VAL A 35 -14.38 25.45 34.46
C VAL A 35 -14.04 25.00 33.04
N LYS A 36 -13.37 23.85 32.90
CA LYS A 36 -12.99 23.28 31.60
C LYS A 36 -14.23 22.76 30.84
N MET A 37 -15.23 22.26 31.56
CA MET A 37 -16.51 21.82 30.98
C MET A 37 -17.34 23.00 30.47
N MET A 38 -17.38 24.13 31.20
CA MET A 38 -18.07 25.35 30.75
C MET A 38 -17.48 25.91 29.45
N ARG A 39 -16.15 26.05 29.35
CA ARG A 39 -15.49 26.57 28.14
C ARG A 39 -15.77 25.73 26.90
N LYS A 40 -15.99 24.43 27.07
CA LYS A 40 -16.25 23.49 25.98
C LYS A 40 -17.71 23.54 25.50
N ARG A 41 -18.65 23.84 26.40
CA ARG A 41 -20.09 23.99 26.09
C ARG A 41 -20.39 25.30 25.34
N SER A 42 -19.58 26.35 25.53
CA SER A 42 -19.70 27.62 24.81
C SER A 42 -19.23 27.58 23.35
N SER A 43 -18.55 26.50 22.93
CA SER A 43 -17.87 26.42 21.62
C SER A 43 -18.55 25.48 20.60
N GLU A 44 -19.72 24.91 20.89
CA GLU A 44 -20.44 24.00 19.99
C GLU A 44 -21.89 24.51 19.76
N PRO A 45 -22.34 24.73 18.51
CA PRO A 45 -23.75 25.03 18.21
C PRO A 45 -24.60 23.75 18.28
N VAL A 46 -25.80 23.86 18.84
CA VAL A 46 -26.76 22.77 19.00
C VAL A 46 -27.66 22.71 17.76
N GLU A 47 -27.47 21.71 16.89
CA GLU A 47 -28.48 21.33 15.88
C GLU A 47 -29.40 20.24 16.44
N PHE A 48 -30.70 20.49 16.30
CA PHE A 48 -31.82 19.72 16.81
C PHE A 48 -32.30 18.76 15.72
N CYS A 49 -32.39 17.46 16.01
CA CYS A 49 -33.12 16.50 15.17
C CYS A 49 -33.98 15.61 16.08
N ALA A 50 -35.28 15.61 15.81
CA ALA A 50 -36.34 14.96 16.58
C ALA A 50 -36.66 13.55 16.06
N ASP A 51 -36.99 12.64 17.00
CA ASP A 51 -37.73 11.36 16.94
C ASP A 51 -37.34 10.31 15.85
N VAL A 52 -37.36 8.99 16.08
CA VAL A 52 -38.33 8.11 16.74
C VAL A 52 -37.59 6.88 17.31
N GLY A 53 -37.98 6.40 18.51
CA GLY A 53 -37.27 5.35 19.24
C GLY A 53 -37.70 3.90 18.97
N PHE A 54 -36.83 2.97 19.37
CA PHE A 54 -37.15 1.75 20.15
C PHE A 54 -35.87 1.05 20.65
N GLY A 55 -35.89 0.56 21.89
CA GLY A 55 -35.14 -0.64 22.30
C GLY A 55 -33.68 -0.48 22.73
N SER A 56 -33.50 -0.31 24.04
CA SER A 56 -32.23 -0.30 24.79
C SER A 56 -31.38 -1.58 24.64
N SER A 57 -30.09 -1.45 24.36
CA SER A 57 -29.00 -2.29 24.91
C SER A 57 -27.66 -1.59 24.68
N GLY A 58 -26.96 -1.31 25.79
CA GLY A 58 -25.87 -0.35 25.88
C GLY A 58 -24.62 -0.70 25.06
N SER A 59 -24.18 0.27 24.27
CA SER A 59 -22.79 0.44 23.84
C SER A 59 -22.51 1.94 23.76
N GLY A 60 -21.55 2.41 24.55
CA GLY A 60 -21.19 3.83 24.62
C GLY A 60 -20.68 4.31 23.27
N VAL A 61 -21.40 5.28 22.68
CA VAL A 61 -20.98 6.02 21.49
C VAL A 61 -19.69 6.76 21.83
N VAL A 62 -18.54 6.19 21.41
CA VAL A 62 -17.26 6.89 21.41
C VAL A 62 -17.35 7.96 20.33
N THR A 63 -17.34 9.23 20.74
CA THR A 63 -17.29 10.38 19.84
C THR A 63 -16.10 10.24 18.88
N LYS A 64 -16.41 10.07 17.60
CA LYS A 64 -15.49 10.06 16.46
C LYS A 64 -14.49 11.22 16.56
N ARG A 65 -13.21 10.94 16.79
CA ARG A 65 -12.15 11.88 16.41
C ARG A 65 -12.03 11.78 14.89
N LYS A 66 -12.42 12.84 14.17
CA LYS A 66 -12.03 13.03 12.76
C LYS A 66 -10.51 12.98 12.68
N PHE A 67 -9.96 11.87 12.20
CA PHE A 67 -8.54 11.76 11.89
C PHE A 67 -8.32 12.28 10.47
N THR A 68 -8.24 13.59 10.36
CA THR A 68 -7.52 14.26 9.27
C THR A 68 -6.27 14.84 9.89
N ALA A 69 -5.18 14.08 9.90
CA ALA A 69 -3.88 14.62 10.19
C ALA A 69 -2.93 14.11 9.11
N HIS A 70 -2.74 14.93 8.08
CA HIS A 70 -1.54 14.83 7.24
C HIS A 70 -0.34 14.78 8.17
N LEU A 71 0.45 13.71 8.08
CA LEU A 71 1.69 13.65 8.84
C LEU A 71 2.64 14.70 8.25
N LYS A 72 2.98 15.72 9.05
CA LYS A 72 3.79 16.87 8.61
C LYS A 72 5.14 16.48 7.96
N PHE A 73 5.62 15.26 8.19
CA PHE A 73 6.89 14.73 7.67
C PHE A 73 6.77 13.27 7.20
N ALA A 74 5.74 12.96 6.40
CA ALA A 74 5.46 11.60 5.90
C ALA A 74 6.67 10.92 5.25
N ASP A 75 7.43 11.65 4.42
CA ASP A 75 8.56 11.09 3.68
C ASP A 75 9.74 10.71 4.59
N ILE A 76 10.03 11.54 5.60
CA ILE A 76 11.05 11.25 6.62
C ILE A 76 10.62 10.06 7.48
N ASP A 77 9.34 9.97 7.79
CA ASP A 77 8.76 8.90 8.60
C ASP A 77 8.84 7.54 7.88
N ALA A 78 8.46 7.50 6.61
CA ALA A 78 8.57 6.30 5.76
C ALA A 78 10.02 5.85 5.56
N ALA A 79 10.92 6.78 5.23
CA ALA A 79 12.34 6.49 5.06
C ALA A 79 13.02 6.01 6.36
N MET A 80 12.63 6.57 7.51
CA MET A 80 13.12 6.13 8.81
C MET A 80 12.61 4.76 9.20
N LEU A 81 11.35 4.44 8.90
CA LEU A 81 10.80 3.11 9.13
C LEU A 81 11.61 2.05 8.38
N GLN A 82 11.82 2.26 7.07
CA GLN A 82 12.58 1.34 6.22
C GLN A 82 14.01 1.13 6.73
N TRP A 83 14.72 2.21 7.08
CA TRP A 83 16.08 2.11 7.62
C TRP A 83 16.15 1.34 8.94
N VAL A 84 15.16 1.54 9.82
CA VAL A 84 15.07 0.78 11.09
C VAL A 84 14.83 -0.70 10.79
N LEU A 85 13.97 -1.03 9.82
CA LEU A 85 13.68 -2.42 9.43
C LEU A 85 14.91 -3.11 8.81
N GLU A 86 15.64 -2.43 7.92
CA GLU A 86 16.90 -2.93 7.34
C GLU A 86 17.92 -3.25 8.42
N LYS A 87 18.16 -2.32 9.35
CA LYS A 87 19.13 -2.55 10.43
C LYS A 87 18.68 -3.61 11.44
N THR A 88 17.37 -3.74 11.64
CA THR A 88 16.80 -4.83 12.44
C THR A 88 17.01 -6.19 11.73
N SER A 89 16.87 -6.25 10.40
CA SER A 89 17.11 -7.47 9.61
C SER A 89 18.59 -7.90 9.61
N GLU A 90 19.51 -6.94 9.67
CA GLU A 90 20.95 -7.16 9.86
C GLU A 90 21.31 -7.53 11.31
N LYS A 91 20.33 -7.65 12.22
CA LYS A 91 20.50 -7.88 13.67
C LYS A 91 21.39 -6.83 14.37
N VAL A 92 21.41 -5.60 13.85
CA VAL A 92 22.15 -4.49 14.45
C VAL A 92 21.29 -3.80 15.51
N PRO A 93 21.69 -3.77 16.80
CA PRO A 93 20.93 -3.09 17.83
C PRO A 93 20.92 -1.58 17.59
N LEU A 94 19.73 -1.01 17.43
CA LEU A 94 19.55 0.43 17.22
C LEU A 94 19.25 1.15 18.54
N SER A 95 19.97 2.25 18.76
CA SER A 95 19.71 3.18 19.87
C SER A 95 18.83 4.34 19.43
N ASP A 96 18.07 4.92 20.36
CA ASP A 96 17.24 6.11 20.14
C ASP A 96 18.02 7.29 19.54
N SER A 97 19.26 7.47 19.99
CA SER A 97 20.17 8.47 19.43
C SER A 97 20.56 8.20 17.99
N ALA A 98 20.74 6.93 17.60
CA ALA A 98 21.05 6.56 16.22
C ALA A 98 19.85 6.81 15.30
N ILE A 99 18.64 6.48 15.77
CA ILE A 99 17.39 6.73 15.05
C ILE A 99 17.20 8.24 14.83
N GLN A 100 17.39 9.06 15.87
CA GLN A 100 17.29 10.52 15.74
C GLN A 100 18.39 11.12 14.86
N ALA A 101 19.63 10.61 14.93
CA ALA A 101 20.73 11.07 14.10
C ALA A 101 20.48 10.77 12.61
N LYS A 102 20.01 9.56 12.29
CA LYS A 102 19.64 9.19 10.92
C LYS A 102 18.46 10.02 10.42
N ALA A 103 17.45 10.25 11.26
CA ALA A 103 16.30 11.06 10.88
C ALA A 103 16.70 12.50 10.53
N LYS A 104 17.68 13.08 11.26
CA LYS A 104 18.26 14.39 10.92
C LYS A 104 19.03 14.37 9.60
N GLN A 105 19.80 13.32 9.34
CA GLN A 105 20.50 13.16 8.05
C GLN A 105 19.51 13.05 6.89
N LEU A 106 18.46 12.26 7.04
CA LEU A 106 17.41 12.14 6.02
C LEU A 106 16.68 13.46 5.79
N ALA A 107 16.37 14.20 6.87
CA ALA A 107 15.80 15.54 6.73
C ALA A 107 16.70 16.50 5.95
N GLN A 108 18.03 16.43 6.13
CA GLN A 108 18.99 17.23 5.34
C GLN A 108 19.00 16.82 3.87
N VAL A 109 19.00 15.52 3.57
CA VAL A 109 18.97 15.01 2.19
C VAL A 109 17.66 15.40 1.48
N LEU A 110 16.54 15.38 2.20
CA LEU A 110 15.21 15.74 1.70
C LEU A 110 14.92 17.25 1.77
N GLY A 111 15.91 18.09 2.10
CA GLY A 111 15.74 19.56 2.16
C GLY A 111 14.80 20.08 3.24
N THR A 112 14.42 19.26 4.22
CA THR A 112 13.48 19.63 5.29
C THR A 112 14.22 20.28 6.47
N THR A 113 14.14 21.61 6.57
CA THR A 113 14.89 22.39 7.57
C THR A 113 14.20 22.55 8.93
N ASP A 114 12.88 22.33 9.01
CA ASP A 114 12.10 22.50 10.24
C ASP A 114 11.98 21.21 11.09
N PHE A 115 12.56 20.11 10.62
CA PHE A 115 12.53 18.82 11.30
C PHE A 115 13.57 18.72 12.43
N LYS A 116 13.11 18.49 13.66
CA LYS A 116 13.96 18.52 14.87
C LYS A 116 14.36 17.16 15.43
N ALA A 117 13.88 16.05 14.85
CA ALA A 117 14.02 14.69 15.38
C ALA A 117 13.88 14.62 16.91
N SER A 118 12.87 15.29 17.47
CA SER A 118 12.74 15.47 18.92
C SER A 118 12.40 14.15 19.62
N ASN A 119 12.56 14.10 20.94
CA ASN A 119 12.12 12.93 21.74
C ASN A 119 10.62 12.67 21.56
N GLY A 120 9.81 13.74 21.42
CA GLY A 120 8.37 13.61 21.16
C GLY A 120 8.07 13.09 19.75
N TRP A 121 8.88 13.43 18.75
CA TRP A 121 8.78 12.82 17.42
C TRP A 121 9.16 11.34 17.47
N LEU A 122 10.28 10.99 18.11
CA LEU A 122 10.73 9.60 18.23
C LEU A 122 9.70 8.74 18.98
N TYR A 123 9.12 9.26 20.06
CA TYR A 123 8.03 8.58 20.79
C TYR A 123 6.85 8.28 19.86
N LYS A 124 6.37 9.29 19.12
CA LYS A 124 5.26 9.13 18.18
C LYS A 124 5.59 8.26 16.97
N PHE A 125 6.84 8.28 16.52
CA PHE A 125 7.36 7.40 15.47
C PHE A 125 7.33 5.94 15.95
N LYS A 126 7.84 5.68 17.15
CA LYS A 126 7.79 4.35 17.78
C LYS A 126 6.37 3.86 18.01
N GLU A 127 5.52 4.71 18.55
CA GLU A 127 4.09 4.44 18.76
C GLU A 127 3.38 4.14 17.44
N ARG A 128 3.62 4.93 16.38
CA ARG A 128 2.99 4.74 15.06
C ARG A 128 3.41 3.46 14.37
N HIS A 129 4.67 3.06 14.55
CA HIS A 129 5.27 1.91 13.88
C HIS A 129 5.36 0.66 14.75
N GLY A 130 4.76 0.68 15.94
CA GLY A 130 4.69 -0.48 16.83
C GLY A 130 6.00 -0.87 17.51
N PHE A 131 6.99 0.01 17.57
CA PHE A 131 8.23 -0.24 18.30
C PHE A 131 7.98 -0.14 19.82
N ALA A 132 8.39 -1.16 20.59
CA ALA A 132 8.14 -1.22 22.02
C ALA A 132 8.72 -0.01 22.78
N LEU A 133 7.86 0.70 23.51
CA LEU A 133 8.23 1.77 24.42
C LEU A 133 8.33 1.18 25.83
N LYS A 134 9.55 0.99 26.37
CA LYS A 134 9.70 0.67 27.79
C LYS A 134 9.23 1.88 28.62
N SER A 135 8.07 1.75 29.28
CA SER A 135 7.71 2.65 30.40
C SER A 135 8.65 2.33 31.55
N GLY A 136 9.45 3.32 31.96
CA GLY A 136 10.57 3.13 32.88
C GLY A 136 10.18 2.67 34.28
N SER A 137 10.91 1.68 34.77
CA SER A 137 11.35 1.67 36.16
C SER A 137 12.54 2.62 36.28
N LYS A 138 12.48 3.53 37.25
CA LYS A 138 13.52 4.49 37.58
C LYS A 138 14.79 3.76 38.02
N GLU A 139 15.73 3.52 37.11
CA GLU A 139 17.15 3.41 37.46
C GLU A 139 17.97 4.15 36.39
N GLU A 140 18.75 5.12 36.86
CA GLU A 140 19.67 5.91 36.05
C GLU A 140 20.74 5.00 35.44
N GLY A 141 20.94 5.09 34.13
CA GLY A 141 22.22 4.69 33.52
C GLY A 141 22.20 3.72 32.36
N ASN A 142 21.06 3.23 31.84
CA ASN A 142 21.09 2.36 30.65
C ASN A 142 20.27 2.93 29.48
N ARG A 143 20.97 3.35 28.42
CA ARG A 143 20.37 3.79 27.16
C ARG A 143 19.70 2.60 26.49
N GLY A 144 18.37 2.63 26.39
CA GLY A 144 17.58 1.53 25.85
C GLY A 144 18.05 1.06 24.48
N THR A 145 18.46 -0.20 24.39
CA THR A 145 18.60 -0.97 23.16
C THR A 145 17.24 -1.57 22.79
N LEU A 146 16.90 -1.54 21.50
CA LEU A 146 15.84 -2.37 20.95
C LEU A 146 16.34 -3.82 20.94
N GLU A 147 15.87 -4.62 21.88
CA GLU A 147 16.02 -6.08 21.83
C GLU A 147 14.68 -6.75 21.49
N ASP A 148 14.82 -7.82 20.73
CA ASP A 148 13.83 -8.71 20.14
C ASP A 148 12.89 -9.34 21.19
N MET A 149 11.57 -9.13 21.04
CA MET A 149 10.53 -10.17 21.14
C MET A 149 9.10 -9.59 21.04
N GLY A 150 8.31 -10.12 20.09
CA GLY A 150 6.84 -10.19 20.18
C GLY A 150 6.06 -9.40 19.13
N ALA A 151 5.99 -9.92 17.89
CA ALA A 151 5.17 -9.45 16.77
C ALA A 151 3.63 -9.53 16.96
N GLY A 152 3.11 -9.39 18.19
CA GLY A 152 1.79 -9.93 18.54
C GLY A 152 0.57 -9.00 18.42
N VAL A 153 0.60 -7.76 18.93
CA VAL A 153 -0.70 -7.09 19.27
C VAL A 153 -0.73 -5.57 19.05
N CYS A 154 0.41 -4.90 18.92
CA CYS A 154 0.50 -3.44 18.99
C CYS A 154 0.11 -2.69 17.68
N GLY A 155 0.15 -3.35 16.51
CA GLY A 155 -0.17 -2.69 15.22
C GLY A 155 -1.58 -2.94 14.68
N LEU A 156 -2.17 -4.11 14.95
CA LEU A 156 -3.47 -4.54 14.40
C LEU A 156 -4.64 -3.64 14.82
N GLY A 157 -4.61 -3.08 16.04
CA GLY A 157 -5.68 -2.21 16.53
C GLY A 157 -5.93 -0.98 15.67
N ASN A 158 -4.88 -0.40 15.07
CA ASN A 158 -5.00 0.74 14.17
C ASN A 158 -5.67 0.34 12.84
N TYR A 159 -5.31 -0.83 12.30
CA TYR A 159 -5.90 -1.37 11.07
C TYR A 159 -7.36 -1.77 11.28
N HIS A 160 -7.67 -2.45 12.39
CA HIS A 160 -9.05 -2.77 12.77
C HIS A 160 -9.88 -1.50 12.83
N HIS A 161 -9.44 -0.48 13.56
CA HIS A 161 -10.19 0.77 13.65
C HIS A 161 -10.38 1.45 12.28
N ALA A 162 -9.39 1.39 11.39
CA ALA A 162 -9.50 1.93 10.04
C ALA A 162 -10.48 1.17 9.15
N LEU A 163 -10.67 -0.14 9.40
CA LEU A 163 -11.46 -1.04 8.56
C LEU A 163 -12.83 -1.44 9.15
N LEU A 164 -13.06 -1.20 10.45
CA LEU A 164 -14.24 -1.65 11.19
C LEU A 164 -15.59 -1.24 10.57
N ASP A 165 -15.64 -0.03 9.99
CA ASP A 165 -16.86 0.54 9.40
C ASP A 165 -16.99 0.26 7.89
N HIS A 166 -16.02 -0.45 7.29
CA HIS A 166 -16.00 -0.72 5.86
C HIS A 166 -16.60 -2.09 5.54
N ASP A 167 -17.53 -2.15 4.58
CA ASP A 167 -18.02 -3.42 4.05
C ASP A 167 -16.86 -4.20 3.39
N PRO A 168 -16.69 -5.51 3.65
CA PRO A 168 -15.70 -6.35 2.98
C PRO A 168 -15.69 -6.26 1.45
N VAL A 169 -16.81 -5.91 0.81
CA VAL A 169 -16.86 -5.71 -0.65
C VAL A 169 -16.08 -4.47 -1.10
N ARG A 170 -15.84 -3.51 -0.18
CA ARG A 170 -15.14 -2.23 -0.38
C ARG A 170 -13.70 -2.23 0.15
N VAL A 171 -13.22 -3.34 0.71
CA VAL A 171 -11.84 -3.46 1.24
C VAL A 171 -11.05 -4.33 0.27
N TYR A 172 -10.03 -3.75 -0.35
CA TYR A 172 -9.17 -4.38 -1.34
C TYR A 172 -7.74 -4.51 -0.81
N SER A 173 -7.02 -5.51 -1.30
CA SER A 173 -5.57 -5.63 -1.14
C SER A 173 -4.99 -6.03 -2.48
N CYS A 174 -3.78 -5.55 -2.79
CA CYS A 174 -3.02 -6.00 -3.93
C CYS A 174 -1.68 -6.61 -3.51
N CYS A 175 -1.08 -7.38 -4.41
CA CYS A 175 0.28 -7.86 -4.28
C CYS A 175 0.97 -7.90 -5.64
N GLU A 176 2.25 -7.60 -5.66
CA GLU A 176 3.13 -7.76 -6.82
C GLU A 176 3.90 -9.08 -6.71
N THR A 177 4.09 -9.73 -7.85
CA THR A 177 4.97 -10.88 -7.97
C THR A 177 5.71 -10.88 -9.29
N SER A 178 6.90 -11.48 -9.32
CA SER A 178 7.64 -11.75 -10.54
C SER A 178 7.33 -13.17 -11.03
N ILE A 179 7.20 -13.33 -12.35
CA ILE A 179 7.04 -14.62 -13.03
C ILE A 179 8.11 -14.72 -14.13
N LEU A 180 9.02 -15.69 -14.02
CA LEU A 180 9.90 -16.06 -15.14
C LEU A 180 9.09 -16.94 -16.10
N TYR A 181 8.41 -16.26 -17.02
CA TYR A 181 7.33 -16.86 -17.81
C TYR A 181 7.82 -17.92 -18.79
N LYS A 182 9.10 -17.85 -19.21
CA LYS A 182 9.75 -18.85 -20.07
C LYS A 182 10.47 -19.97 -19.30
N ARG A 183 10.41 -19.98 -17.96
CA ARG A 183 11.13 -20.97 -17.16
C ARG A 183 10.45 -22.33 -17.29
N ALA A 184 11.08 -23.23 -18.05
CA ALA A 184 10.69 -24.62 -18.14
C ALA A 184 10.86 -25.33 -16.78
N PRO A 185 10.05 -26.39 -16.49
CA PRO A 185 10.12 -27.12 -15.23
C PRO A 185 11.52 -27.70 -14.95
N PHE A 186 12.23 -28.14 -15.99
CA PHE A 186 13.57 -28.71 -15.86
C PHE A 186 14.49 -28.04 -16.89
N GLY A 187 15.52 -27.38 -16.40
CA GLY A 187 16.59 -26.84 -17.24
C GLY A 187 17.62 -27.91 -17.58
N ASN A 188 18.33 -27.75 -18.69
CA ASN A 188 19.43 -28.63 -19.10
C ASN A 188 20.71 -28.45 -18.23
N GLY A 189 20.58 -27.93 -17.00
CA GLY A 189 21.69 -27.56 -16.12
C GLY A 189 22.42 -26.25 -16.50
N CYS A 190 21.93 -25.52 -17.50
CA CYS A 190 22.54 -24.27 -18.02
C CYS A 190 21.61 -23.04 -17.89
N GLU A 191 20.53 -23.17 -17.12
CA GLU A 191 19.59 -22.08 -16.87
C GLU A 191 20.25 -21.00 -15.99
N PRO A 192 20.22 -19.72 -16.38
CA PRO A 192 20.73 -18.65 -15.55
C PRO A 192 20.00 -18.61 -14.21
N SER A 193 20.72 -18.21 -13.16
CA SER A 193 20.11 -17.91 -11.86
C SER A 193 18.97 -16.89 -12.04
N PRO A 194 17.91 -16.91 -11.22
CA PRO A 194 16.81 -15.95 -11.34
C PRO A 194 17.27 -14.48 -11.36
N GLU A 195 18.35 -14.19 -10.63
CA GLU A 195 18.98 -12.86 -10.55
C GLU A 195 19.77 -12.47 -11.81
N SER A 196 20.17 -13.44 -12.63
CA SER A 196 20.87 -13.23 -13.91
C SER A 196 19.95 -13.31 -15.13
N CYS A 197 18.66 -13.59 -14.94
CA CYS A 197 17.66 -13.55 -16.00
C CYS A 197 17.48 -12.12 -16.53
N SER A 198 17.36 -12.01 -17.86
CA SER A 198 17.14 -10.73 -18.51
C SER A 198 15.75 -10.16 -18.13
N PRO A 199 15.56 -8.83 -18.13
CA PRO A 199 14.23 -8.23 -17.92
C PRO A 199 13.17 -8.79 -18.86
N ASP A 200 13.56 -9.17 -20.09
CA ASP A 200 12.69 -9.71 -21.14
C ASP A 200 12.12 -11.10 -20.83
N ASP A 201 12.71 -11.82 -19.88
CA ASP A 201 12.26 -13.14 -19.43
C ASP A 201 11.34 -13.06 -18.20
N ARG A 202 11.14 -11.85 -17.66
CA ARG A 202 10.35 -11.60 -16.44
C ARG A 202 9.07 -10.82 -16.75
N LEU A 203 7.96 -11.29 -16.19
CA LEU A 203 6.72 -10.53 -16.07
C LEU A 203 6.55 -10.11 -14.60
N THR A 204 6.37 -8.81 -14.34
CA THR A 204 5.87 -8.35 -13.04
C THR A 204 4.36 -8.30 -13.10
N VAL A 205 3.69 -8.99 -12.18
CA VAL A 205 2.23 -9.14 -12.15
C VAL A 205 1.68 -8.55 -10.87
N LEU A 206 0.77 -7.60 -11.00
CA LEU A 206 -0.01 -7.02 -9.91
C LEU A 206 -1.39 -7.69 -9.88
N LEU A 207 -1.70 -8.34 -8.76
CA LEU A 207 -3.00 -8.95 -8.48
C LEU A 207 -3.75 -8.12 -7.45
N CYS A 208 -5.07 -8.00 -7.56
CA CYS A 208 -5.88 -7.27 -6.58
C CYS A 208 -7.28 -7.86 -6.46
N CYS A 209 -7.78 -8.03 -5.24
CA CYS A 209 -9.15 -8.49 -4.97
C CYS A 209 -9.70 -7.90 -3.67
N ASN A 210 -11.03 -7.94 -3.52
CA ASN A 210 -11.70 -7.52 -2.31
C ASN A 210 -11.78 -8.61 -1.24
N ALA A 211 -12.05 -8.21 0.00
CA ALA A 211 -12.11 -9.10 1.15
C ALA A 211 -13.24 -10.13 1.10
N SER A 212 -14.32 -9.81 0.41
CA SER A 212 -15.43 -10.76 0.19
C SER A 212 -15.15 -11.81 -0.91
N GLY A 213 -14.06 -11.63 -1.67
CA GLY A 213 -13.69 -12.46 -2.82
C GLY A 213 -14.66 -12.39 -4.00
N THR A 214 -15.60 -11.44 -4.00
CA THR A 214 -16.60 -11.27 -5.08
C THR A 214 -16.07 -10.46 -6.25
N HIS A 215 -15.01 -9.67 -6.04
CA HIS A 215 -14.42 -8.83 -7.06
C HIS A 215 -12.92 -9.04 -7.14
N LYS A 216 -12.47 -9.55 -8.28
CA LYS A 216 -11.07 -9.66 -8.69
C LYS A 216 -10.81 -8.62 -9.78
N ILE A 217 -9.83 -7.73 -9.56
CA ILE A 217 -9.39 -6.76 -10.56
C ILE A 217 -8.60 -7.51 -11.63
N LYS A 218 -8.75 -7.11 -12.89
CA LYS A 218 -7.95 -7.62 -14.00
C LYS A 218 -6.45 -7.44 -13.67
N PRO A 219 -5.61 -8.50 -13.79
CA PRO A 219 -4.19 -8.40 -13.47
C PRO A 219 -3.49 -7.37 -14.35
N LEU A 220 -2.59 -6.59 -13.76
CA LEU A 220 -1.67 -5.75 -14.52
C LEU A 220 -0.36 -6.51 -14.70
N VAL A 221 0.11 -6.62 -15.94
CA VAL A 221 1.35 -7.31 -16.31
C VAL A 221 2.33 -6.31 -16.92
N ILE A 222 3.54 -6.26 -16.38
CA ILE A 222 4.60 -5.36 -16.79
C ILE A 222 5.77 -6.17 -17.37
N ASN A 223 6.27 -5.75 -18.53
CA ASN A 223 7.46 -6.34 -19.15
C ASN A 223 8.29 -5.29 -19.92
N SER A 224 9.55 -5.61 -20.18
CA SER A 224 10.52 -4.79 -20.91
C SER A 224 10.35 -4.81 -22.41
N GLN A 225 9.62 -5.78 -22.97
CA GLN A 225 9.24 -5.79 -24.36
C GLN A 225 8.03 -4.91 -24.57
N ARG A 226 8.10 -4.02 -25.57
CA ARG A 226 6.91 -3.24 -25.96
C ARG A 226 5.85 -4.20 -26.49
N GLU A 227 4.59 -3.78 -26.42
CA GLU A 227 3.45 -4.51 -26.97
C GLU A 227 3.75 -4.93 -28.41
N THR A 228 3.82 -6.24 -28.64
CA THR A 228 3.92 -6.80 -30.00
C THR A 228 2.67 -6.47 -30.79
N GLN A 229 2.73 -6.56 -32.13
CA GLN A 229 1.55 -6.36 -32.96
C GLN A 229 0.40 -7.28 -32.54
N GLU A 230 0.70 -8.54 -32.24
CA GLU A 230 -0.28 -9.53 -31.77
C GLU A 230 -0.93 -9.16 -30.43
N VAL A 231 -0.15 -8.65 -29.48
CA VAL A 231 -0.67 -8.15 -28.19
C VAL A 231 -1.56 -6.93 -28.42
N ARG A 232 -1.16 -6.02 -29.31
CA ARG A 232 -1.92 -4.81 -29.63
C ARG A 232 -3.26 -5.13 -30.29
N ASP A 233 -3.26 -6.05 -31.25
CA ASP A 233 -4.46 -6.48 -31.97
C ASP A 233 -5.48 -7.16 -31.05
N ASN A 234 -5.01 -7.78 -29.95
CA ASN A 234 -5.84 -8.46 -28.97
C ASN A 234 -6.07 -7.68 -27.68
N MET A 235 -5.53 -6.47 -27.54
CA MET A 235 -5.43 -5.72 -26.28
C MET A 235 -6.74 -5.61 -25.50
N THR A 236 -7.86 -5.36 -26.19
CA THR A 236 -9.19 -5.21 -25.56
C THR A 236 -9.79 -6.54 -25.11
N LYS A 237 -9.34 -7.66 -25.69
CA LYS A 237 -9.80 -9.02 -25.40
C LYS A 237 -8.92 -9.75 -24.39
N LEU A 238 -7.72 -9.24 -24.11
CA LEU A 238 -6.80 -9.88 -23.18
C LEU A 238 -7.41 -9.96 -21.77
N PRO A 239 -7.23 -11.10 -21.07
CA PRO A 239 -7.69 -11.28 -19.71
C PRO A 239 -6.81 -10.55 -18.68
N VAL A 240 -5.81 -9.79 -19.14
CA VAL A 240 -4.88 -8.98 -18.36
C VAL A 240 -4.70 -7.61 -19.01
N THR A 241 -4.26 -6.63 -18.23
CA THR A 241 -3.84 -5.31 -18.69
C THR A 241 -2.32 -5.34 -18.87
N TYR A 242 -1.80 -4.80 -19.96
CA TYR A 242 -0.36 -4.84 -20.24
C TYR A 242 0.26 -3.45 -20.11
N ALA A 243 1.45 -3.38 -19.52
CA ALA A 243 2.25 -2.17 -19.45
C ALA A 243 3.70 -2.46 -19.84
N TRP A 244 4.30 -1.51 -20.54
CA TRP A 244 5.71 -1.57 -20.89
C TRP A 244 6.55 -0.81 -19.86
N GLN A 245 7.63 -1.45 -19.39
CA GLN A 245 8.70 -0.79 -18.64
C GLN A 245 10.02 -1.52 -18.89
N ARG A 246 11.07 -0.79 -19.28
CA ARG A 246 12.38 -1.34 -19.68
C ARG A 246 13.06 -2.27 -18.67
N SER A 247 12.76 -2.14 -17.38
CA SER A 247 13.26 -3.02 -16.31
C SER A 247 12.30 -4.14 -15.92
N SER A 248 11.11 -4.18 -16.54
CA SER A 248 9.97 -5.00 -16.13
C SER A 248 9.52 -4.75 -14.68
N PHE A 249 9.89 -3.63 -14.07
CA PHE A 249 9.50 -3.29 -12.70
C PHE A 249 8.27 -2.38 -12.64
N MET A 250 7.54 -2.48 -11.54
CA MET A 250 6.55 -1.51 -11.14
C MET A 250 7.23 -0.17 -10.82
N THR A 251 6.61 0.93 -11.27
CA THR A 251 6.99 2.30 -10.93
C THR A 251 5.78 3.06 -10.42
N SER A 252 6.03 4.16 -9.73
CA SER A 252 4.98 5.04 -9.20
C SER A 252 4.05 5.54 -10.31
N ASN A 253 4.57 5.82 -11.51
CA ASN A 253 3.76 6.26 -12.64
C ASN A 253 2.81 5.16 -13.14
N ILE A 254 3.31 3.93 -13.33
CA ILE A 254 2.48 2.80 -13.76
C ILE A 254 1.42 2.50 -12.70
N PHE A 255 1.82 2.48 -11.42
CA PHE A 255 0.91 2.23 -10.32
C PHE A 255 -0.17 3.32 -10.20
N GLN A 256 0.18 4.60 -10.35
CA GLN A 256 -0.78 5.70 -10.33
C GLN A 256 -1.80 5.59 -11.45
N GLN A 257 -1.38 5.21 -12.66
CA GLN A 257 -2.28 5.01 -13.78
C GLN A 257 -3.20 3.80 -13.58
N TRP A 258 -2.66 2.70 -13.03
CA TRP A 258 -3.47 1.57 -12.61
C TRP A 258 -4.49 1.96 -11.54
N LEU A 259 -4.09 2.79 -10.57
CA LEU A 259 -4.96 3.27 -9.50
C LEU A 259 -6.14 4.09 -10.05
N TRP A 260 -5.94 4.91 -11.07
CA TRP A 260 -7.04 5.62 -11.74
C TRP A 260 -8.03 4.68 -12.44
N GLU A 261 -7.55 3.59 -13.03
CA GLU A 261 -8.45 2.59 -13.63
C GLU A 261 -9.17 1.75 -12.58
N PHE A 262 -8.48 1.43 -11.47
CA PHE A 262 -9.07 0.79 -10.30
C PHE A 262 -10.20 1.64 -9.72
N GLU A 263 -10.00 2.96 -9.57
CA GLU A 263 -11.00 3.90 -9.05
C GLU A 263 -12.30 3.87 -9.84
N LYS A 264 -12.26 3.67 -11.16
CA LYS A 264 -13.45 3.58 -12.01
C LYS A 264 -14.28 2.32 -11.71
N GLN A 265 -13.64 1.26 -11.24
CA GLN A 265 -14.25 -0.05 -10.99
C GLN A 265 -14.78 -0.22 -9.56
N VAL A 266 -14.46 0.70 -8.65
CA VAL A 266 -14.82 0.59 -7.22
C VAL A 266 -15.67 1.74 -6.73
N GLU A 267 -16.39 1.53 -5.64
CA GLU A 267 -17.21 2.57 -5.02
C GLU A 267 -16.35 3.64 -4.31
N HIS A 268 -16.89 4.85 -4.21
CA HIS A 268 -16.25 5.93 -3.46
C HIS A 268 -16.05 5.53 -1.99
N ASN A 269 -14.92 5.93 -1.39
CA ASN A 269 -14.48 5.51 -0.04
C ASN A 269 -14.17 4.01 0.11
N SER A 270 -13.91 3.29 -0.98
CA SER A 270 -13.25 1.97 -0.89
C SER A 270 -11.85 2.13 -0.27
N VAL A 271 -11.36 1.07 0.38
CA VAL A 271 -10.03 1.03 0.98
C VAL A 271 -9.15 0.11 0.15
N LEU A 272 -7.95 0.56 -0.21
CA LEU A 272 -6.94 -0.26 -0.84
C LEU A 272 -5.75 -0.41 0.12
N ILE A 273 -5.44 -1.66 0.46
CA ILE A 273 -4.35 -2.04 1.35
C ILE A 273 -3.09 -2.30 0.53
N LEU A 274 -2.03 -1.55 0.83
CA LEU A 274 -0.76 -1.53 0.09
C LEU A 274 0.41 -1.86 1.02
N ASP A 275 1.52 -2.33 0.45
CA ASP A 275 2.80 -2.28 1.17
C ASP A 275 3.44 -0.88 1.08
N THR A 276 4.55 -0.69 1.80
CA THR A 276 5.28 0.58 1.81
C THR A 276 6.40 0.66 0.76
N CYS A 277 6.27 -0.05 -0.37
CA CYS A 277 7.29 0.04 -1.43
C CYS A 277 7.28 1.42 -2.13
N PRO A 278 8.38 1.83 -2.79
CA PRO A 278 8.51 3.16 -3.38
C PRO A 278 7.42 3.51 -4.41
N ALA A 279 6.99 2.53 -5.21
CA ALA A 279 5.95 2.72 -6.21
C ALA A 279 4.57 3.04 -5.59
N HIS A 280 4.32 2.60 -4.35
CA HIS A 280 3.03 2.76 -3.69
C HIS A 280 2.93 4.02 -2.84
N VAL A 281 4.01 4.42 -2.17
CA VAL A 281 3.97 5.59 -1.28
C VAL A 281 3.93 6.92 -2.04
N SER A 282 4.33 6.89 -3.31
CA SER A 282 4.44 8.08 -4.17
C SER A 282 3.15 8.41 -4.92
N VAL A 283 2.05 7.69 -4.66
CA VAL A 283 0.76 7.88 -5.35
C VAL A 283 -0.31 8.44 -4.43
N GLN A 284 -1.34 9.03 -5.03
CA GLN A 284 -2.45 9.65 -4.32
C GLN A 284 -3.78 9.30 -4.97
N SER A 285 -4.84 9.31 -4.15
CA SER A 285 -6.22 9.10 -4.56
C SER A 285 -7.15 9.90 -3.67
N ASP A 286 -8.11 10.58 -4.30
CA ASP A 286 -9.18 11.31 -3.60
C ASP A 286 -10.43 10.43 -3.38
N ARG A 287 -10.58 9.37 -4.18
CA ARG A 287 -11.78 8.50 -4.19
C ARG A 287 -11.60 7.24 -3.35
N VAL A 288 -10.38 6.72 -3.28
CA VAL A 288 -10.01 5.49 -2.57
C VAL A 288 -9.08 5.84 -1.43
N LYS A 289 -9.35 5.29 -0.25
CA LYS A 289 -8.49 5.42 0.91
C LYS A 289 -7.32 4.44 0.79
N LEU A 290 -6.09 4.94 0.72
CA LEU A 290 -4.89 4.13 0.70
C LEU A 290 -4.46 3.81 2.15
N LEU A 291 -4.38 2.53 2.49
CA LEU A 291 -3.97 2.04 3.81
C LEU A 291 -2.67 1.24 3.68
N TYR A 292 -1.59 1.75 4.27
CA TYR A 292 -0.27 1.14 4.15
C TYR A 292 0.03 0.17 5.29
N VAL A 293 0.37 -1.07 4.93
CA VAL A 293 0.89 -2.11 5.82
C VAL A 293 2.41 -2.12 5.68
N GLN A 294 3.11 -2.20 6.81
CA GLN A 294 4.57 -2.19 6.82
C GLN A 294 5.12 -3.41 6.07
N SER A 295 6.21 -3.24 5.29
CA SER A 295 6.78 -4.30 4.45
C SER A 295 7.26 -5.55 5.22
N ASN A 296 7.58 -5.42 6.50
CA ASN A 296 7.92 -6.53 7.40
C ASN A 296 6.69 -7.30 7.92
N MET A 297 5.48 -6.79 7.67
CA MET A 297 4.20 -7.39 8.04
C MET A 297 3.45 -7.88 6.79
N ARG A 298 4.16 -8.28 5.74
CA ARG A 298 3.57 -8.80 4.48
C ARG A 298 2.69 -10.04 4.72
N GLU A 299 2.92 -10.80 5.77
CA GLU A 299 2.06 -11.92 6.19
C GLU A 299 0.64 -11.48 6.59
N LEU A 300 0.46 -10.21 6.99
CA LEU A 300 -0.86 -9.61 7.21
C LEU A 300 -1.57 -9.28 5.90
N GLN A 301 -0.89 -9.25 4.76
CA GLN A 301 -1.57 -9.05 3.49
C GLN A 301 -2.17 -10.38 3.00
N PRO A 302 -3.48 -10.42 2.77
CA PRO A 302 -4.21 -11.66 2.50
C PRO A 302 -3.73 -12.37 1.23
N LEU A 303 -3.28 -11.64 0.21
CA LEU A 303 -2.84 -12.29 -1.03
C LEU A 303 -1.57 -13.14 -0.84
N TYR A 304 -0.65 -12.72 0.05
CA TYR A 304 0.51 -13.53 0.45
C TYR A 304 0.13 -14.71 1.36
N GLY A 305 -1.08 -14.69 1.93
CA GLY A 305 -1.60 -15.74 2.80
C GLY A 305 -2.03 -17.03 2.10
N GLY A 306 -1.84 -17.18 0.79
CA GLY A 306 -2.11 -18.41 0.02
C GLY A 306 -2.65 -18.18 -1.40
N VAL A 307 -3.30 -17.04 -1.65
CA VAL A 307 -3.84 -16.69 -2.98
C VAL A 307 -2.74 -16.65 -4.03
N LEU A 308 -1.61 -15.99 -3.72
CA LEU A 308 -0.47 -15.87 -4.63
C LEU A 308 0.13 -17.23 -4.98
N ASN A 309 0.27 -18.13 -4.00
CA ASN A 309 0.78 -19.49 -4.24
C ASN A 309 -0.15 -20.27 -5.16
N LEU A 310 -1.47 -20.24 -4.93
CA LEU A 310 -2.42 -20.93 -5.79
C LEU A 310 -2.40 -20.40 -7.23
N PHE A 311 -2.30 -19.08 -7.39
CA PHE A 311 -2.12 -18.44 -8.69
C PHE A 311 -0.85 -18.95 -9.40
N LYS A 312 0.31 -18.94 -8.71
CA LYS A 312 1.57 -19.44 -9.28
C LYS A 312 1.51 -20.93 -9.60
N CYS A 313 0.94 -21.76 -8.73
CA CYS A 313 0.74 -23.19 -8.98
C CYS A 313 -0.03 -23.42 -10.28
N LYS A 314 -1.14 -22.71 -10.46
CA LYS A 314 -1.96 -22.85 -11.67
C LYS A 314 -1.20 -22.42 -12.92
N TYR A 315 -0.55 -21.25 -12.88
CA TYR A 315 0.27 -20.78 -14.00
C TYR A 315 1.37 -21.78 -14.39
N ARG A 316 2.12 -22.28 -13.40
CA ARG A 316 3.20 -23.25 -13.60
C ARG A 316 2.68 -24.57 -14.14
N ALA A 317 1.54 -25.05 -13.63
CA ALA A 317 0.93 -26.29 -14.11
C ALA A 317 0.50 -26.18 -15.57
N ASP A 318 -0.08 -25.05 -15.97
CA ASP A 318 -0.48 -24.80 -17.36
C ASP A 318 0.72 -24.60 -18.28
N LEU A 319 1.78 -23.94 -17.79
CA LEU A 319 3.03 -23.78 -18.53
C LEU A 319 3.68 -25.14 -18.81
N VAL A 320 3.67 -26.07 -17.86
CA VAL A 320 4.14 -27.44 -18.07
C VAL A 320 3.30 -28.15 -19.14
N VAL A 321 1.97 -28.00 -19.12
CA VAL A 321 1.09 -28.56 -20.15
C VAL A 321 1.37 -27.95 -21.52
N HIS A 322 1.65 -26.65 -21.59
CA HIS A 322 2.05 -25.99 -22.83
C HIS A 322 3.32 -26.63 -23.41
N TYR A 323 4.37 -26.82 -22.61
CA TYR A 323 5.59 -27.50 -23.06
C TYR A 323 5.36 -28.95 -23.52
N LEU A 324 4.48 -29.69 -22.85
CA LEU A 324 4.12 -31.06 -23.24
C LEU A 324 3.42 -31.12 -24.61
N ASN A 325 2.62 -30.10 -24.92
CA ASN A 325 1.91 -30.02 -26.21
C ASN A 325 2.80 -29.53 -27.36
N PHE A 326 3.92 -28.84 -27.05
CA PHE A 326 4.85 -28.27 -28.02
C PHE A 326 6.31 -28.68 -27.72
N PRO A 327 6.67 -29.97 -27.92
CA PRO A 327 7.94 -30.54 -27.47
C PRO A 327 9.17 -30.14 -28.31
N ASP A 328 8.99 -29.55 -29.50
CA ASP A 328 10.10 -29.07 -30.31
C ASP A 328 10.74 -27.85 -29.63
N LEU A 329 11.95 -28.07 -29.07
CA LEU A 329 12.79 -27.21 -28.20
C LEU A 329 13.10 -25.78 -28.69
N SER A 330 12.41 -25.28 -29.71
CA SER A 330 12.51 -23.92 -30.25
C SER A 330 11.34 -23.01 -29.90
N ASN A 331 10.18 -23.52 -29.45
CA ASN A 331 9.04 -22.68 -29.11
C ASN A 331 9.03 -22.29 -27.63
N ARG A 332 9.80 -21.25 -27.31
CA ARG A 332 9.60 -20.47 -26.09
C ARG A 332 8.17 -19.95 -26.11
N ILE A 333 7.42 -20.18 -25.03
CA ILE A 333 6.09 -19.60 -24.84
C ILE A 333 6.09 -18.13 -25.27
N SER A 334 5.16 -17.75 -26.15
CA SER A 334 5.04 -16.37 -26.60
C SER A 334 4.58 -15.49 -25.44
N ILE A 335 4.86 -14.19 -25.50
CA ILE A 335 4.35 -13.28 -24.48
C ILE A 335 2.82 -13.30 -24.46
N LEU A 336 2.16 -13.41 -25.61
CA LEU A 336 0.71 -13.49 -25.72
C LEU A 336 0.16 -14.72 -24.99
N ASP A 337 0.75 -15.90 -25.22
CA ASP A 337 0.34 -17.13 -24.54
C ASP A 337 0.55 -17.01 -23.03
N ALA A 338 1.67 -16.43 -22.59
CA ALA A 338 1.92 -16.18 -21.18
C ALA A 338 0.86 -15.26 -20.55
N LEU A 339 0.45 -14.19 -21.24
CA LEU A 339 -0.61 -13.28 -20.79
C LEU A 339 -1.97 -14.01 -20.68
N LEU A 340 -2.29 -14.91 -21.61
CA LEU A 340 -3.49 -15.74 -21.56
C LEU A 340 -3.46 -16.72 -20.37
N LEU A 341 -2.32 -17.39 -20.15
CA LEU A 341 -2.13 -18.30 -19.01
C LEU A 341 -2.24 -17.57 -17.67
N LEU A 342 -1.68 -16.35 -17.55
CA LEU A 342 -1.80 -15.55 -16.33
C LEU A 342 -3.26 -15.16 -16.05
N GLY A 343 -4.01 -14.77 -17.09
CA GLY A 343 -5.43 -14.47 -16.94
C GLY A 343 -6.24 -15.68 -16.47
N GLU A 344 -5.98 -16.85 -17.06
CA GLU A 344 -6.64 -18.10 -16.67
C GLU A 344 -6.26 -18.51 -15.24
N ALA A 345 -4.99 -18.41 -14.88
CA ALA A 345 -4.50 -18.69 -13.53
C ALA A 345 -5.19 -17.79 -12.48
N TRP A 346 -5.40 -16.51 -12.80
CA TRP A 346 -6.11 -15.60 -11.91
C TRP A 346 -7.60 -15.92 -11.80
N ASN A 347 -8.24 -16.27 -12.91
CA ASN A 347 -9.65 -16.69 -12.92
C ASN A 347 -9.87 -17.96 -12.10
N HIS A 348 -8.90 -18.88 -12.11
CA HIS A 348 -8.95 -20.15 -11.39
C HIS A 348 -8.93 -19.99 -9.86
N VAL A 349 -8.39 -18.88 -9.32
CA VAL A 349 -8.38 -18.64 -7.87
C VAL A 349 -9.81 -18.60 -7.31
N PRO A 350 -10.19 -19.53 -6.41
CA PRO A 350 -11.53 -19.61 -5.83
C PRO A 350 -11.80 -18.45 -4.87
N ARG A 351 -13.08 -18.09 -4.78
CA ARG A 351 -13.54 -17.08 -3.81
C ARG A 351 -13.27 -17.52 -2.37
N GLU A 352 -13.46 -18.81 -2.10
CA GLU A 352 -13.31 -19.42 -0.78
C GLU A 352 -11.87 -19.26 -0.26
N THR A 353 -10.88 -19.52 -1.13
CA THR A 353 -9.46 -19.31 -0.81
C THR A 353 -9.18 -17.85 -0.46
N ILE A 354 -9.71 -16.91 -1.24
CA ILE A 354 -9.55 -15.48 -0.97
C ILE A 354 -10.11 -15.14 0.43
N VAL A 355 -11.37 -15.51 0.71
CA VAL A 355 -12.02 -15.25 1.99
C VAL A 355 -11.24 -15.90 3.14
N ASN A 356 -10.79 -17.14 3.01
CA ASN A 356 -9.98 -17.83 4.02
C ASN A 356 -8.66 -17.09 4.30
N CYS A 357 -7.98 -16.60 3.27
CA CYS A 357 -6.78 -15.80 3.43
C CYS A 357 -7.05 -14.46 4.13
N TRP A 358 -8.18 -13.80 3.84
CA TRP A 358 -8.62 -12.59 4.55
C TRP A 358 -9.01 -12.83 6.00
N VAL A 359 -9.56 -14.00 6.34
CA VAL A 359 -9.80 -14.40 7.74
C VAL A 359 -8.47 -14.60 8.47
N ARG A 360 -7.54 -15.34 7.84
CA ARG A 360 -6.22 -15.67 8.39
C ARG A 360 -5.34 -14.45 8.62
N SER A 361 -5.46 -13.42 7.77
CA SER A 361 -4.68 -12.20 7.90
C SER A 361 -4.99 -11.39 9.16
N GLN A 362 -6.15 -11.65 9.78
CA GLN A 362 -6.64 -10.93 10.95
C GLN A 362 -6.77 -9.41 10.75
N LEU A 363 -6.66 -8.88 9.53
CA LEU A 363 -6.85 -7.45 9.25
C LEU A 363 -8.32 -7.03 9.42
N LEU A 364 -9.24 -7.95 9.12
CA LEU A 364 -10.66 -7.77 9.34
C LEU A 364 -11.13 -8.66 10.51
N PRO A 365 -12.03 -8.16 11.36
CA PRO A 365 -12.71 -8.99 12.35
C PRO A 365 -13.34 -10.21 11.68
N VAL A 366 -13.13 -11.41 12.24
CA VAL A 366 -13.61 -12.69 11.67
C VAL A 366 -15.10 -12.68 11.29
N ARG A 367 -15.93 -11.96 12.07
CA ARG A 367 -17.36 -11.78 11.79
C ARG A 367 -17.67 -11.09 10.47
N MET A 368 -16.75 -10.26 9.97
CA MET A 368 -16.88 -9.55 8.69
C MET A 368 -16.53 -10.44 7.50
N CYS A 369 -15.77 -11.51 7.72
CA CYS A 369 -15.40 -12.47 6.68
C CYS A 369 -16.27 -13.75 6.72
N ALA A 370 -17.40 -13.72 7.45
CA ALA A 370 -18.20 -14.91 7.74
C ALA A 370 -19.03 -15.37 6.54
N GLY A 371 -18.46 -16.29 5.76
CA GLY A 371 -19.13 -17.18 4.82
C GLY A 371 -18.45 -18.54 4.85
N ARG A 372 -18.82 -19.39 5.82
CA ARG A 372 -18.18 -20.71 6.00
C ARG A 372 -18.63 -21.66 4.89
N SER A 373 -17.70 -22.12 4.06
CA SER A 373 -17.77 -23.44 3.46
C SER A 373 -16.54 -24.23 3.90
N GLN A 374 -16.75 -25.27 4.72
CA GLN A 374 -15.75 -26.30 4.95
C GLN A 374 -15.83 -27.27 3.79
N ASN A 375 -15.03 -27.05 2.75
CA ASN A 375 -14.70 -28.08 1.78
C ASN A 375 -13.23 -28.41 1.94
N GLY A 376 -12.88 -29.70 1.87
CA GLY A 376 -11.50 -30.16 1.95
C GLY A 376 -10.66 -29.44 0.91
N GLU A 377 -9.78 -28.53 1.35
CA GLU A 377 -8.81 -27.87 0.49
C GLU A 377 -7.93 -28.96 -0.13
N SER A 378 -8.08 -29.20 -1.44
CA SER A 378 -7.06 -29.95 -2.19
C SER A 378 -5.75 -29.18 -2.09
N ASP A 379 -4.61 -29.87 -1.98
CA ASP A 379 -3.32 -29.19 -1.89
C ASP A 379 -3.16 -28.36 -3.18
N PRO A 380 -2.94 -27.03 -3.07
CA PRO A 380 -2.79 -26.16 -4.25
C PRO A 380 -1.66 -26.62 -5.18
N MET A 381 -0.74 -27.47 -4.71
CA MET A 381 0.32 -28.07 -5.50
C MET A 381 -0.07 -29.38 -6.19
N ASP A 382 -1.22 -30.01 -5.89
CA ASP A 382 -1.59 -31.32 -6.44
C ASP A 382 -1.63 -31.31 -7.98
N GLN A 383 -2.20 -30.26 -8.56
CA GLN A 383 -2.26 -30.10 -10.02
C GLN A 383 -0.86 -29.90 -10.62
N LEU A 384 -0.02 -29.07 -9.99
CA LEU A 384 1.34 -28.82 -10.46
C LEU A 384 2.18 -30.10 -10.38
N CYS A 385 2.10 -30.82 -9.26
CA CYS A 385 2.75 -32.12 -9.06
C CYS A 385 2.32 -33.12 -10.14
N SER A 386 1.02 -33.21 -10.40
CA SER A 386 0.46 -34.09 -11.44
C SER A 386 0.95 -33.73 -12.85
N SER A 387 1.06 -32.44 -13.18
CA SER A 387 1.60 -31.99 -14.47
C SER A 387 3.09 -32.31 -14.59
N LEU A 388 3.86 -32.10 -13.52
CA LEU A 388 5.29 -32.36 -13.49
C LEU A 388 5.64 -33.85 -13.57
N MET A 389 4.85 -34.73 -12.93
CA MET A 389 5.00 -36.18 -13.03
C MET A 389 4.87 -36.71 -14.47
N LYS A 390 4.12 -36.02 -15.34
CA LYS A 390 4.03 -36.37 -16.77
C LYS A 390 5.32 -36.11 -17.54
N VAL A 391 6.10 -35.13 -17.09
CA VAL A 391 7.40 -34.80 -17.67
C VAL A 391 8.49 -35.69 -17.06
N ARG A 392 8.46 -35.89 -15.75
CA ARG A 392 9.45 -36.65 -14.99
C ARG A 392 8.79 -37.45 -13.84
N PRO A 393 8.66 -38.79 -13.95
CA PRO A 393 7.95 -39.60 -12.97
C PRO A 393 8.58 -39.66 -11.56
N ASP A 394 9.89 -39.47 -11.45
CA ASP A 394 10.67 -39.51 -10.20
C ASP A 394 10.72 -38.18 -9.45
N ILE A 395 9.79 -37.26 -9.74
CA ILE A 395 9.78 -35.93 -9.13
C ILE A 395 9.45 -35.97 -7.63
N THR A 396 10.21 -35.22 -6.84
CA THR A 396 9.98 -35.07 -5.40
C THR A 396 9.13 -33.83 -5.11
N ARG A 397 8.49 -33.78 -3.93
CA ARG A 397 7.77 -32.58 -3.47
C ARG A 397 8.69 -31.34 -3.44
N LYS A 398 9.96 -31.54 -3.09
CA LYS A 398 10.95 -30.46 -3.08
C LYS A 398 11.20 -29.89 -4.48
N ASP A 399 11.29 -30.72 -5.51
CA ASP A 399 11.44 -30.23 -6.89
C ASP A 399 10.23 -29.38 -7.33
N VAL A 400 9.03 -29.75 -6.89
CA VAL A 400 7.80 -29.00 -7.16
C VAL A 400 7.85 -27.63 -6.47
N GLU A 401 8.25 -27.59 -5.20
CA GLU A 401 8.42 -26.36 -4.42
C GLU A 401 9.52 -25.46 -5.02
N ASP A 402 10.67 -26.03 -5.38
CA ASP A 402 11.78 -25.32 -6.00
C ASP A 402 11.36 -24.69 -7.34
N TYR A 403 10.55 -25.40 -8.15
CA TYR A 403 10.01 -24.84 -9.40
C TYR A 403 8.93 -23.78 -9.16
N LEU A 404 8.04 -23.98 -8.18
CA LEU A 404 7.00 -23.01 -7.83
C LEU A 404 7.61 -21.67 -7.39
N HIS A 405 8.67 -21.72 -6.59
CA HIS A 405 9.31 -20.58 -5.94
C HIS A 405 10.55 -20.05 -6.67
N CYS A 406 10.82 -20.53 -7.89
CA CYS A 406 12.04 -20.16 -8.64
C CYS A 406 12.17 -18.66 -8.97
N ASP A 407 11.12 -17.86 -8.81
CA ASP A 407 11.12 -16.42 -9.08
C ASP A 407 10.98 -15.56 -7.82
N ASP A 408 10.90 -16.15 -6.63
CA ASP A 408 10.58 -15.40 -5.41
C ASP A 408 11.68 -14.42 -4.99
N SER A 409 12.91 -14.63 -5.47
CA SER A 409 14.02 -13.70 -5.29
C SER A 409 14.05 -12.55 -6.32
N CYS A 410 13.21 -12.60 -7.36
CA CYS A 410 13.17 -11.54 -8.37
C CYS A 410 12.44 -10.31 -7.84
N SER A 411 13.15 -9.19 -7.77
CA SER A 411 12.55 -7.89 -7.45
C SER A 411 11.47 -7.50 -8.46
N THR A 412 10.42 -6.85 -7.97
CA THR A 412 9.30 -6.31 -8.78
C THR A 412 9.28 -4.78 -8.81
N THR A 413 10.04 -4.12 -7.93
CA THR A 413 10.10 -2.67 -7.78
C THR A 413 11.55 -2.22 -7.61
N TYR A 414 11.79 -0.93 -7.85
CA TYR A 414 13.05 -0.28 -7.49
C TYR A 414 13.17 -0.04 -5.98
N SER A 415 14.40 0.15 -5.50
CA SER A 415 14.63 0.83 -4.22
C SER A 415 14.27 2.32 -4.32
N PHE A 416 14.08 3.02 -3.21
CA PHE A 416 13.77 4.47 -3.22
C PHE A 416 14.78 5.30 -4.01
N SER A 417 16.07 5.01 -3.86
CA SER A 417 17.14 5.69 -4.60
C SER A 417 17.08 5.42 -6.10
N GLU A 418 16.79 4.17 -6.47
CA GLU A 418 16.71 3.78 -7.88
C GLU A 418 15.43 4.31 -8.54
N GLU A 419 14.30 4.34 -7.83
CA GLU A 419 13.04 4.94 -8.31
C GLU A 419 13.23 6.44 -8.59
N ALA A 420 13.93 7.15 -7.71
CA ALA A 420 14.26 8.56 -7.92
C ALA A 420 15.13 8.75 -9.18
N ILE A 421 16.15 7.90 -9.37
CA ILE A 421 17.01 7.93 -10.57
C ILE A 421 16.21 7.55 -11.82
N GLU A 422 15.34 6.55 -11.75
CA GLU A 422 14.50 6.09 -12.85
C GLU A 422 13.53 7.18 -13.29
N SER A 423 12.87 7.84 -12.34
CA SER A 423 11.93 8.94 -12.59
C SER A 423 12.59 10.18 -13.21
N ALA A 424 13.91 10.34 -13.03
CA ALA A 424 14.68 11.44 -13.59
C ALA A 424 15.13 11.19 -15.04
N LYS A 425 15.07 9.96 -15.54
CA LYS A 425 15.44 9.65 -16.92
C LYS A 425 14.39 10.26 -17.86
N PRO A 426 14.81 10.91 -18.97
CA PRO A 426 13.85 11.41 -19.94
C PRO A 426 13.01 10.24 -20.44
N GLY A 427 11.70 10.33 -20.29
CA GLY A 427 10.78 9.39 -20.90
C GLY A 427 11.08 9.34 -22.40
N ILE A 428 11.27 8.14 -22.95
CA ILE A 428 11.50 8.01 -24.39
C ILE A 428 10.26 8.60 -25.07
N THR A 429 10.45 9.67 -25.84
CA THR A 429 9.44 10.52 -26.51
C THR A 429 8.52 9.80 -27.49
N GLU A 430 8.60 8.48 -27.56
CA GLU A 430 7.81 7.60 -28.41
C GLU A 430 7.17 6.52 -27.53
N ALA A 431 6.17 6.90 -26.73
CA ALA A 431 5.15 5.94 -26.36
C ALA A 431 4.36 5.61 -27.65
N PRO A 432 4.09 4.33 -27.96
CA PRO A 432 3.32 4.01 -29.16
C PRO A 432 1.93 4.64 -29.03
N PRO A 433 1.30 5.12 -30.11
CA PRO A 433 -0.01 5.79 -30.09
C PRO A 433 -1.17 4.92 -29.56
N HIS A 434 -0.92 3.70 -29.07
CA HIS A 434 -1.93 2.72 -28.65
C HIS A 434 -1.64 2.00 -27.33
N SER A 435 -0.65 2.44 -26.53
CA SER A 435 -0.45 1.90 -25.17
C SER A 435 -1.73 2.05 -24.34
N GLN A 436 -2.21 1.00 -23.64
CA GLN A 436 -3.34 1.14 -22.70
C GLN A 436 -3.09 2.21 -21.64
N TYR A 437 -1.81 2.36 -21.32
CA TYR A 437 -1.23 3.38 -20.47
C TYR A 437 -0.51 4.39 -21.37
N GLN A 438 -1.27 5.15 -22.16
CA GLN A 438 -0.71 6.36 -22.75
C GLN A 438 -0.30 7.27 -21.59
N HIS A 439 0.74 8.09 -21.76
CA HIS A 439 0.89 9.33 -20.99
C HIS A 439 -0.24 10.32 -21.35
N GLY A 440 -1.48 9.84 -21.50
CA GLY A 440 -2.68 10.64 -21.59
C GLY A 440 -2.94 11.24 -20.22
N GLY A 441 -3.23 12.54 -20.23
CA GLY A 441 -3.14 13.44 -19.09
C GLY A 441 -3.58 12.86 -17.75
N CYS A 442 -2.85 13.24 -16.70
CA CYS A 442 -3.28 13.11 -15.33
C CYS A 442 -4.76 13.53 -15.25
N PRO A 443 -5.71 12.67 -14.83
CA PRO A 443 -7.13 12.97 -14.77
C PRO A 443 -7.47 13.97 -13.66
N THR A 444 -6.46 14.55 -13.01
CA THR A 444 -6.67 15.78 -12.24
C THR A 444 -7.26 16.79 -13.22
N ASN A 445 -8.38 17.42 -12.85
CA ASN A 445 -9.00 18.47 -13.67
C ASN A 445 -8.11 19.74 -13.78
N LEU A 446 -6.81 19.62 -13.51
CA LEU A 446 -5.83 20.70 -13.46
C LEU A 446 -5.24 20.91 -14.84
N ARG A 447 -5.63 22.01 -15.48
CA ARG A 447 -5.08 22.43 -16.76
C ARG A 447 -3.65 22.91 -16.57
N PRO A 448 -2.76 22.78 -17.58
CA PRO A 448 -1.40 23.28 -17.48
C PRO A 448 -1.30 24.75 -17.02
N GLY A 449 -2.24 25.60 -17.44
CA GLY A 449 -2.31 26.99 -16.98
C GLY A 449 -2.59 27.15 -15.48
N GLU A 450 -3.38 26.26 -14.88
CA GLU A 450 -3.64 26.25 -13.44
C GLU A 450 -2.39 25.80 -12.67
N ILE A 451 -1.68 24.80 -13.18
CA ILE A 451 -0.42 24.33 -12.61
C ILE A 451 0.64 25.43 -12.69
N LEU A 452 0.78 26.10 -13.83
CA LEU A 452 1.68 27.24 -13.99
C LEU A 452 1.34 28.36 -13.00
N GLY A 453 0.06 28.67 -12.81
CA GLY A 453 -0.40 29.63 -11.80
C GLY A 453 -0.12 29.19 -10.36
N MET A 454 -0.14 27.89 -10.06
CA MET A 454 0.29 27.34 -8.76
C MET A 454 1.80 27.48 -8.57
N LEU A 455 2.59 27.15 -9.60
CA LEU A 455 4.05 27.30 -9.59
C LEU A 455 4.47 28.77 -9.45
N ASP A 456 3.79 29.71 -10.11
CA ASP A 456 4.01 31.15 -9.95
C ASP A 456 3.78 31.61 -8.50
N LYS A 457 2.70 31.11 -7.87
CA LYS A 457 2.40 31.40 -6.46
C LYS A 457 3.43 30.79 -5.52
N MET A 458 3.91 29.57 -5.81
CA MET A 458 4.99 28.93 -5.05
C MET A 458 6.30 29.71 -5.19
N GLU A 459 6.69 30.07 -6.41
CA GLU A 459 7.87 30.88 -6.69
C GLU A 459 7.80 32.21 -5.94
N HIS A 460 6.66 32.91 -6.00
CA HIS A 460 6.45 34.15 -5.27
C HIS A 460 6.52 33.95 -3.75
N PHE A 461 5.89 32.92 -3.21
CA PHE A 461 5.94 32.61 -1.77
C PHE A 461 7.37 32.35 -1.31
N PHE A 462 8.11 31.50 -2.02
CA PHE A 462 9.45 31.11 -1.63
C PHE A 462 10.46 32.25 -1.85
N THR A 463 10.38 33.01 -2.94
CA THR A 463 11.26 34.19 -3.14
C THR A 463 11.13 35.25 -2.04
N HIS A 464 9.99 35.29 -1.34
CA HIS A 464 9.72 36.27 -0.27
C HIS A 464 9.82 35.67 1.15
N GLN A 465 10.21 34.41 1.30
CA GLN A 465 10.46 33.75 2.58
C GLN A 465 11.96 33.63 2.87
N ALA A 466 12.37 33.87 4.12
CA ALA A 466 13.78 33.91 4.54
C ALA A 466 14.52 32.54 4.54
N LEU A 467 13.88 31.46 4.09
CA LEU A 467 14.37 30.07 4.18
C LEU A 467 14.48 29.35 2.83
N THR A 468 14.42 30.07 1.72
CA THR A 468 14.41 29.46 0.39
C THR A 468 15.81 29.21 -0.15
N SER A 469 16.08 27.96 -0.53
CA SER A 469 17.32 27.59 -1.22
C SER A 469 17.25 27.93 -2.71
N THR A 470 18.38 28.31 -3.31
CA THR A 470 18.53 28.42 -4.77
C THR A 470 18.09 27.12 -5.47
N THR A 471 18.30 25.96 -4.81
CA THR A 471 17.87 24.65 -5.30
C THR A 471 16.34 24.55 -5.41
N ASP A 472 15.59 25.11 -4.46
CA ASP A 472 14.13 25.06 -4.45
C ASP A 472 13.55 25.90 -5.59
N LEU A 473 14.13 27.09 -5.83
CA LEU A 473 13.74 27.94 -6.96
C LEU A 473 14.07 27.27 -8.31
N LEU A 474 15.24 26.65 -8.43
CA LEU A 474 15.61 25.88 -9.63
C LEU A 474 14.66 24.70 -9.88
N ALA A 475 14.21 24.02 -8.82
CA ALA A 475 13.21 22.97 -8.92
C ALA A 475 11.86 23.51 -9.44
N ILE A 476 11.39 24.65 -8.91
CA ILE A 476 10.17 25.31 -9.38
C ILE A 476 10.29 25.71 -10.86
N HIS A 477 11.41 26.32 -11.27
CA HIS A 477 11.64 26.69 -12.67
C HIS A 477 11.74 25.46 -13.60
N SER A 478 12.34 24.37 -13.13
CA SER A 478 12.40 23.10 -13.86
C SER A 478 11.01 22.51 -14.07
N LEU A 479 10.19 22.46 -13.02
CA LEU A 479 8.79 22.03 -13.09
C LEU A 479 7.96 22.92 -14.02
N ARG A 480 8.19 24.23 -13.99
CA ARG A 480 7.54 25.19 -14.90
C ARG A 480 7.86 24.86 -16.35
N SER A 481 9.14 24.63 -16.66
CA SER A 481 9.61 24.31 -18.02
C SER A 481 9.00 23.00 -18.52
N LYS A 482 8.94 21.97 -17.67
CA LYS A 482 8.27 20.70 -17.99
C LYS A 482 6.77 20.89 -18.22
N THR A 483 6.10 21.68 -17.38
CA THR A 483 4.65 21.96 -17.53
C THR A 483 4.35 22.66 -18.85
N ILE A 484 5.21 23.61 -19.27
CA ILE A 484 5.09 24.26 -20.58
C ILE A 484 5.29 23.23 -21.70
N GLN A 485 6.29 22.35 -21.63
CA GLN A 485 6.49 21.31 -22.64
C GLN A 485 5.29 20.37 -22.76
N ILE A 486 4.68 19.98 -21.65
CA ILE A 486 3.45 19.17 -21.64
C ILE A 486 2.32 19.92 -22.35
N ALA A 487 2.10 21.20 -22.00
CA ALA A 487 1.09 22.03 -22.65
C ALA A 487 1.32 22.15 -24.16
N SER A 488 2.57 22.27 -24.61
CA SER A 488 2.93 22.39 -26.02
C SER A 488 2.66 21.12 -26.82
N ASN A 489 2.83 19.94 -26.20
CA ASN A 489 2.62 18.65 -26.86
C ASN A 489 1.13 18.30 -26.98
N ASP A 490 0.28 18.76 -26.05
CA ASP A 490 -1.18 18.61 -26.15
C ASP A 490 -1.78 19.38 -27.35
N PHE A 491 -1.11 20.44 -27.82
CA PHE A 491 -1.53 21.24 -28.99
C PHE A 491 -1.11 20.67 -30.35
N GLN A 492 -0.38 19.53 -30.40
CA GLN A 492 -0.02 18.86 -31.66
C GLN A 492 -0.94 17.68 -32.02
N ILE A 493 -1.98 17.44 -31.22
CA ILE A 493 -3.02 16.43 -31.50
C ILE A 493 -4.34 17.17 -31.75
N GLU A 494 -4.45 17.85 -32.89
CA GLU A 494 -5.73 18.21 -33.51
C GLU A 494 -5.75 17.81 -34.98
#